data_AF-A0A5B7C7V5-F1
#
_entry.id   AF-A0A5B7C7V5-F1
#
_cell.length_a   1.000
_cell.length_b   1.000
_cell.length_c   1.000
_cell.angle_alpha   90.00
_cell.angle_beta   90.00
_cell.angle_gamma   90.00
#
_symmetry.space_group_name_H-M   'P 1'
#
loop_
_entity.id
_entity.type
_entity.pdbx_description
1 polymer ?
#
loop_
_entity_poly.entity_id
_entity_poly.type
_entity_poly.pdbx_seq_one_letter_code
_entity_poly.pdbx_strand_id
1 'polypeptide(L)'
;FLRRLYLKGRLEKLPTWISSLQHLVRIRLSWSGMTDDPLKVLELLPNLLELGLYQAYDGEQLHFEAGGFQKLKVLKLECLNRLSLVIIHKGALPLLENLTIGPCPQLKETPVGIHHLQNLTTLQLHDMSNEFTNRLLPDKGRQDYWIIEHIPTVLFYVTREARLHVTRALRRHIPTL
;
A
#
# COMPACT_ATOMS: atom_id res chain seq x y z
N PHE A 1 -21.51 -15.63 7.48
CA PHE A 1 -20.33 -15.63 6.57
C PHE A 1 -19.19 -14.81 7.16
N LEU A 2 -17.94 -15.25 6.97
CA LEU A 2 -16.74 -14.55 7.49
C LEU A 2 -16.51 -13.25 6.71
N ARG A 3 -16.41 -12.11 7.42
CA ARG A 3 -16.20 -10.78 6.80
C ARG A 3 -14.84 -10.18 7.08
N ARG A 4 -14.17 -10.60 8.15
CA ARG A 4 -12.86 -10.08 8.56
C ARG A 4 -11.98 -11.25 8.94
N LEU A 5 -10.77 -11.27 8.40
CA LEU A 5 -9.79 -12.31 8.66
C LEU A 5 -8.47 -11.65 9.06
N TYR A 6 -7.95 -12.04 10.21
CA TYR A 6 -6.67 -11.56 10.75
C TYR A 6 -5.81 -12.78 11.01
N LEU A 7 -4.75 -12.96 10.23
CA LEU A 7 -3.80 -14.05 10.39
C LEU A 7 -2.47 -13.47 10.85
N LYS A 8 -1.99 -13.95 11.99
CA LYS A 8 -0.68 -13.60 12.55
C LYS A 8 0.14 -14.87 12.73
N GLY A 9 1.36 -14.85 12.23
CA GLY A 9 2.30 -15.97 12.30
C GLY A 9 2.70 -16.45 10.91
N ARG A 10 3.74 -17.30 10.89
CA ARG A 10 4.40 -17.79 9.69
C ARG A 10 3.44 -18.66 8.86
N LEU A 11 3.24 -18.28 7.61
CA LEU A 11 2.42 -19.02 6.64
C LEU A 11 3.25 -19.58 5.48
N GLU A 12 4.35 -18.92 5.11
CA GLU A 12 5.22 -19.20 3.93
C GLU A 12 4.53 -19.06 2.57
N LYS A 13 3.27 -19.49 2.49
CA LYS A 13 2.37 -19.32 1.36
C LYS A 13 0.97 -19.00 1.85
N LEU A 14 0.22 -18.26 1.04
CA LEU A 14 -1.16 -17.95 1.37
C LEU A 14 -2.03 -19.22 1.26
N PRO A 15 -2.81 -19.58 2.30
CA PRO A 15 -3.68 -20.75 2.23
C PRO A 15 -4.73 -20.66 1.11
N THR A 16 -4.87 -21.72 0.32
CA THR A 16 -5.74 -21.75 -0.87
C THR A 16 -7.21 -21.55 -0.56
N TRP A 17 -7.68 -21.94 0.64
CA TRP A 17 -9.07 -21.74 1.05
C TRP A 17 -9.47 -20.26 1.15
N ILE A 18 -8.52 -19.34 1.22
CA ILE A 18 -8.81 -17.89 1.28
C ILE A 18 -9.57 -17.44 0.03
N SER A 19 -9.27 -17.97 -1.16
CA SER A 19 -9.97 -17.62 -2.41
C SER A 19 -11.47 -17.94 -2.37
N SER A 20 -11.90 -18.87 -1.51
CA SER A 20 -13.31 -19.23 -1.36
C SER A 20 -14.11 -18.25 -0.51
N LEU A 21 -13.46 -17.29 0.15
CA LEU A 21 -14.12 -16.37 1.09
C LEU A 21 -14.81 -15.19 0.40
N GLN A 22 -15.88 -15.48 -0.35
CA GLN A 22 -16.58 -14.51 -1.20
C GLN A 22 -17.18 -13.30 -0.45
N HIS A 23 -17.39 -13.40 0.87
CA HIS A 23 -17.93 -12.32 1.71
C HIS A 23 -16.85 -11.58 2.52
N LEU A 24 -15.57 -11.90 2.31
CA LEU A 24 -14.49 -11.26 3.02
C LEU A 24 -14.35 -9.81 2.59
N VAL A 25 -14.40 -8.92 3.58
CA VAL A 25 -14.33 -7.46 3.39
C VAL A 25 -12.96 -6.93 3.81
N ARG A 26 -12.35 -7.55 4.81
CA ARG A 26 -11.04 -7.13 5.34
C ARG A 26 -10.16 -8.33 5.57
N ILE A 27 -8.92 -8.23 5.10
CA ILE A 27 -7.88 -9.19 5.45
C ILE A 27 -6.64 -8.47 5.93
N ARG A 28 -6.07 -8.96 7.03
CA ARG A 28 -4.72 -8.57 7.47
C ARG A 28 -3.88 -9.81 7.67
N LEU A 29 -2.70 -9.79 7.09
CA LEU A 29 -1.68 -10.81 7.23
C LEU A 29 -0.51 -10.19 7.98
N SER A 30 0.02 -10.90 8.98
CA SER A 30 1.09 -10.38 9.81
C SER A 30 2.11 -11.46 10.13
N TRP A 31 3.40 -11.12 10.02
CA TRP A 31 4.49 -12.04 10.35
C TRP A 31 4.44 -13.37 9.56
N SER A 32 3.99 -13.29 8.30
CA SER A 32 3.63 -14.46 7.49
C SER A 32 4.78 -15.04 6.68
N GLY A 33 5.85 -14.28 6.43
CA GLY A 33 7.04 -14.77 5.74
C GLY A 33 6.78 -15.33 4.33
N MET A 34 5.80 -14.76 3.61
CA MET A 34 5.41 -15.24 2.29
C MET A 34 6.41 -14.78 1.24
N THR A 35 6.89 -15.69 0.39
CA THR A 35 7.76 -15.33 -0.75
C THR A 35 7.00 -15.28 -2.08
N ASP A 36 5.98 -16.11 -2.22
CA ASP A 36 5.06 -16.09 -3.36
C ASP A 36 4.14 -14.87 -3.27
N ASP A 37 3.84 -14.24 -4.42
CA ASP A 37 2.98 -13.05 -4.47
C ASP A 37 1.55 -13.38 -3.97
N PRO A 38 1.12 -12.86 -2.80
CA PRO A 38 -0.21 -13.15 -2.26
C PRO A 38 -1.33 -12.46 -3.04
N LEU A 39 -1.03 -11.45 -3.86
CA LEU A 39 -2.02 -10.65 -4.56
C LEU A 39 -2.83 -11.47 -5.57
N LYS A 40 -2.21 -12.46 -6.24
CA LYS A 40 -2.85 -13.37 -7.20
C LYS A 40 -4.08 -14.09 -6.66
N VAL A 41 -4.11 -14.34 -5.35
CA VAL A 41 -5.23 -14.99 -4.68
C VAL A 41 -6.19 -13.96 -4.10
N LEU A 42 -5.65 -12.88 -3.52
CA LEU A 42 -6.42 -11.86 -2.82
C LEU A 42 -7.24 -10.98 -3.77
N GLU A 43 -6.78 -10.78 -5.01
CA GLU A 43 -7.49 -9.99 -6.02
C GLU A 43 -8.78 -10.66 -6.49
N LEU A 44 -8.89 -11.98 -6.35
CA LEU A 44 -10.08 -12.76 -6.70
C LEU A 44 -11.23 -12.57 -5.71
N LEU A 45 -11.00 -11.91 -4.57
CA LEU A 45 -12.00 -11.68 -3.54
C LEU A 45 -12.92 -10.51 -3.93
N PRO A 46 -14.19 -10.76 -4.32
CA PRO A 46 -15.02 -9.78 -5.00
C PRO A 46 -15.56 -8.67 -4.09
N ASN A 47 -15.38 -8.79 -2.76
CA ASN A 47 -15.91 -7.87 -1.77
C ASN A 47 -14.82 -7.27 -0.86
N LEU A 48 -13.55 -7.49 -1.20
CA LEU A 48 -12.43 -7.02 -0.38
C LEU A 48 -12.32 -5.49 -0.48
N LEU A 49 -12.44 -4.83 0.67
CA LEU A 49 -12.35 -3.37 0.82
C LEU A 49 -11.03 -2.94 1.50
N GLU A 50 -10.48 -3.78 2.37
CA GLU A 50 -9.24 -3.49 3.11
C GLU A 50 -8.27 -4.67 3.05
N LEU A 51 -7.04 -4.38 2.61
CA LEU A 51 -5.92 -5.30 2.59
C LEU A 51 -4.76 -4.69 3.38
N GLY A 52 -4.26 -5.42 4.36
CA GLY A 52 -3.03 -5.06 5.05
C GLY A 52 -2.02 -6.20 5.10
N LEU A 53 -0.80 -5.92 4.64
CA LEU A 53 0.36 -6.78 4.75
C LEU A 53 1.32 -6.13 5.77
N TYR A 54 1.53 -6.78 6.91
CA TYR A 54 2.34 -6.25 8.01
C TYR A 54 3.48 -7.21 8.31
N GLN A 55 4.68 -6.95 7.77
CA GLN A 55 5.77 -7.93 7.82
C GLN A 55 5.31 -9.33 7.34
N ALA A 56 4.48 -9.33 6.30
CA ALA A 56 3.80 -10.54 5.83
C ALA A 56 4.45 -11.14 4.59
N TYR A 57 5.20 -10.31 3.85
CA TYR A 57 5.76 -10.64 2.54
C TYR A 57 7.26 -10.37 2.54
N ASP A 58 8.03 -11.42 2.23
CA ASP A 58 9.50 -11.45 2.14
C ASP A 58 9.98 -11.53 0.68
N GLY A 59 9.08 -11.38 -0.29
CA GLY A 59 9.47 -11.17 -1.68
C GLY A 59 9.80 -9.71 -1.99
N GLU A 60 10.25 -9.48 -3.22
CA GLU A 60 10.85 -8.20 -3.62
C GLU A 60 9.89 -7.31 -4.42
N GLN A 61 8.86 -7.89 -5.02
CA GLN A 61 7.99 -7.20 -5.95
C GLN A 61 6.52 -7.52 -5.70
N LEU A 62 5.67 -6.50 -5.78
CA LEU A 62 4.22 -6.66 -5.77
C LEU A 62 3.63 -6.11 -7.06
N HIS A 63 2.80 -6.93 -7.71
CA HIS A 63 2.17 -6.60 -8.99
C HIS A 63 0.66 -6.51 -8.81
N PHE A 64 0.11 -5.31 -9.01
CA PHE A 64 -1.34 -5.09 -9.06
C PHE A 64 -1.76 -5.11 -10.53
N GLU A 65 -2.33 -6.23 -10.95
CA GLU A 65 -2.72 -6.51 -12.33
C GLU A 65 -3.94 -5.68 -12.76
N ALA A 66 -4.05 -5.43 -14.08
CA ALA A 66 -5.21 -4.77 -14.64
C ALA A 66 -6.49 -5.56 -14.33
N GLY A 67 -7.52 -4.89 -13.80
CA GLY A 67 -8.75 -5.56 -13.35
C GLY A 67 -8.66 -6.18 -11.95
N GLY A 68 -7.50 -6.16 -11.29
CA GLY A 68 -7.33 -6.60 -9.91
C GLY A 68 -7.94 -5.63 -8.89
N PHE A 69 -8.42 -6.15 -7.76
CA PHE A 69 -8.87 -5.38 -6.59
C PHE A 69 -9.91 -4.27 -6.88
N GLN A 70 -10.97 -4.61 -7.61
CA GLN A 70 -11.96 -3.62 -8.11
C GLN A 70 -12.79 -2.90 -7.04
N LYS A 71 -12.77 -3.38 -5.78
CA LYS A 71 -13.47 -2.73 -4.66
C LYS A 71 -12.56 -2.24 -3.54
N LEU A 72 -11.25 -2.45 -3.64
CA LEU A 72 -10.33 -2.14 -2.55
C LEU A 72 -10.25 -0.63 -2.34
N LYS A 73 -10.48 -0.19 -1.10
CA LYS A 73 -10.42 1.23 -0.69
C LYS A 73 -9.20 1.55 0.15
N VAL A 74 -8.73 0.56 0.93
CA VAL A 74 -7.62 0.73 1.87
C VAL A 74 -6.57 -0.34 1.62
N LEU A 75 -5.35 0.10 1.31
CA LEU A 75 -4.19 -0.76 1.13
C LEU A 75 -3.08 -0.33 2.09
N LYS A 76 -2.55 -1.29 2.84
CA LYS A 76 -1.46 -1.08 3.80
C LYS A 76 -0.32 -2.06 3.54
N LEU A 77 0.85 -1.52 3.25
CA LEU A 77 2.09 -2.25 3.00
C LEU A 77 3.12 -1.82 4.03
N GLU A 78 3.14 -2.48 5.18
CA GLU A 78 3.91 -2.05 6.36
C GLU A 78 4.97 -3.09 6.74
N CYS A 79 6.17 -2.64 7.10
CA CYS A 79 7.30 -3.48 7.52
C CYS A 79 7.72 -4.54 6.49
N LEU A 80 7.65 -4.23 5.19
CA LEU A 80 8.01 -5.17 4.11
C LEU A 80 9.48 -4.99 3.73
N ASN A 81 10.37 -5.58 4.54
CA ASN A 81 11.80 -5.28 4.53
C ASN A 81 12.54 -5.57 3.21
N ARG A 82 12.02 -6.50 2.39
CA ARG A 82 12.63 -6.89 1.10
C ARG A 82 11.94 -6.25 -0.11
N LEU A 83 10.78 -5.63 0.08
CA LEU A 83 10.03 -5.02 -1.00
C LEU A 83 10.83 -3.87 -1.61
N SER A 84 11.18 -3.99 -2.88
CA SER A 84 11.97 -3.01 -3.64
C SER A 84 11.18 -2.39 -4.80
N LEU A 85 10.12 -3.05 -5.26
CA LEU A 85 9.31 -2.60 -6.39
C LEU A 85 7.82 -2.87 -6.15
N VAL A 86 6.98 -1.89 -6.48
CA VAL A 86 5.52 -2.06 -6.56
C VAL A 86 5.07 -1.56 -7.92
N ILE A 87 4.35 -2.39 -8.67
CA ILE A 87 3.81 -2.05 -9.98
C ILE A 87 2.29 -2.02 -9.90
N ILE A 88 1.69 -0.93 -10.36
CA ILE A 88 0.24 -0.73 -10.45
C ILE A 88 -0.12 -0.54 -11.91
N HIS A 89 -0.61 -1.61 -12.54
CA HIS A 89 -1.07 -1.56 -13.92
C HIS A 89 -2.33 -0.68 -14.04
N LYS A 90 -2.47 -0.04 -15.21
CA LYS A 90 -3.66 0.75 -15.52
C LYS A 90 -4.92 -0.12 -15.38
N GLY A 91 -5.90 0.35 -14.63
CA GLY A 91 -7.15 -0.39 -14.36
C GLY A 91 -7.12 -1.26 -13.09
N ALA A 92 -5.97 -1.36 -12.41
CA ALA A 92 -5.92 -1.92 -11.06
C ALA A 92 -6.41 -0.90 -10.03
N LEU A 93 -6.95 -1.38 -8.90
CA LEU A 93 -7.25 -0.55 -7.72
C LEU A 93 -8.09 0.71 -8.01
N PRO A 94 -9.15 0.65 -8.85
CA PRO A 94 -9.84 1.85 -9.34
C PRO A 94 -10.51 2.66 -8.23
N LEU A 95 -10.84 2.05 -7.10
CA LEU A 95 -11.54 2.68 -5.96
C LEU A 95 -10.62 2.91 -4.74
N LEU A 96 -9.30 2.82 -4.91
CA LEU A 96 -8.38 2.98 -3.79
C LEU A 96 -8.37 4.43 -3.29
N GLU A 97 -8.74 4.62 -2.03
CA GLU A 97 -8.85 5.93 -1.37
C GLU A 97 -7.65 6.21 -0.45
N ASN A 98 -7.09 5.16 0.17
CA ASN A 98 -6.03 5.24 1.16
C ASN A 98 -4.92 4.23 0.89
N LEU A 99 -3.70 4.73 0.72
CA LEU A 99 -2.49 3.94 0.57
C LEU A 99 -1.52 4.26 1.71
N THR A 100 -1.17 3.26 2.51
CA THR A 100 -0.11 3.34 3.52
C THR A 100 1.07 2.48 3.09
N ILE A 101 2.27 3.06 3.07
CA ILE A 101 3.51 2.36 2.76
C ILE A 101 4.53 2.66 3.86
N GLY A 102 5.20 1.62 4.32
CA GLY A 102 6.39 1.71 5.14
C GLY A 102 6.23 1.19 6.57
N PRO A 103 7.33 0.90 7.29
CA PRO A 103 8.72 0.99 6.82
C PRO A 103 9.03 -0.05 5.72
N CYS A 104 9.65 0.39 4.62
CA CYS A 104 10.05 -0.44 3.48
C CYS A 104 11.45 0.00 2.99
N PRO A 105 12.54 -0.41 3.66
CA PRO A 105 13.88 0.15 3.45
C PRO A 105 14.46 -0.06 2.04
N GLN A 106 14.03 -1.09 1.31
CA GLN A 106 14.50 -1.37 -0.06
C GLN A 106 13.68 -0.67 -1.14
N LEU A 107 12.51 -0.12 -0.80
CA LEU A 107 11.66 0.61 -1.73
C LEU A 107 12.16 2.05 -1.82
N LYS A 108 12.87 2.36 -2.91
CA LYS A 108 13.55 3.66 -3.11
C LYS A 108 12.71 4.66 -3.90
N GLU A 109 11.70 4.19 -4.60
CA GLU A 109 10.83 4.99 -5.47
C GLU A 109 9.36 4.67 -5.21
N THR A 110 8.47 5.61 -5.54
CA THR A 110 7.02 5.39 -5.44
C THR A 110 6.57 4.22 -6.30
N PRO A 111 5.43 3.57 -5.97
CA PRO A 111 4.84 2.57 -6.85
C PRO A 111 4.75 3.04 -8.30
N VAL A 112 5.27 2.24 -9.22
CA VAL A 112 5.16 2.49 -10.67
C VAL A 112 3.67 2.47 -11.02
N GLY A 113 3.19 3.52 -11.69
CA GLY A 113 1.77 3.64 -12.03
C GLY A 113 0.88 4.19 -10.91
N ILE A 114 1.43 4.75 -9.82
CA ILE A 114 0.63 5.42 -8.78
C ILE A 114 -0.26 6.55 -9.33
N HIS A 115 0.12 7.17 -10.45
CA HIS A 115 -0.68 8.16 -11.17
C HIS A 115 -1.96 7.58 -11.80
N HIS A 116 -2.07 6.26 -11.96
CA HIS A 116 -3.32 5.62 -12.38
C HIS A 116 -4.41 5.65 -11.29
N LEU A 117 -4.04 5.89 -10.03
CA LEU A 117 -4.95 5.86 -8.88
C LEU A 117 -5.72 7.18 -8.74
N GLN A 118 -6.72 7.39 -9.59
CA GLN A 118 -7.48 8.65 -9.67
C GLN A 118 -8.33 8.95 -8.41
N ASN A 119 -8.72 7.93 -7.65
CA ASN A 119 -9.50 8.08 -6.42
C ASN A 119 -8.65 8.16 -5.15
N LEU A 120 -7.32 8.13 -5.28
CA LEU A 120 -6.42 8.14 -4.12
C LEU A 120 -6.45 9.51 -3.44
N THR A 121 -7.07 9.57 -2.26
CA THR A 121 -7.19 10.80 -1.48
C THR A 121 -6.02 10.99 -0.52
N THR A 122 -5.49 9.89 -0.01
CA THR A 122 -4.51 9.89 1.07
C THR A 122 -3.37 8.90 0.80
N LEU A 123 -2.15 9.43 0.76
CA LEU A 123 -0.91 8.65 0.79
C LEU A 123 -0.22 8.85 2.14
N GLN A 124 0.06 7.76 2.86
CA GLN A 124 0.79 7.77 4.12
C GLN A 124 2.11 7.03 3.95
N LEU A 125 3.21 7.69 4.29
CA LEU A 125 4.56 7.17 4.17
C LEU A 125 5.15 7.08 5.58
N HIS A 126 5.36 5.87 6.08
CA HIS A 126 5.80 5.58 7.44
C HIS A 126 7.26 5.16 7.44
N ASP A 127 8.13 5.91 8.12
CA ASP A 127 9.55 5.55 8.32
C ASP A 127 10.27 5.18 7.00
N MET A 128 9.93 5.89 5.92
CA MET A 128 10.60 5.73 4.62
C MET A 128 11.98 6.35 4.65
N SER A 129 12.88 5.88 3.77
CA SER A 129 14.24 6.40 3.70
C SER A 129 14.25 7.90 3.37
N ASN A 130 15.32 8.59 3.80
CA ASN A 130 15.51 9.99 3.44
C ASN A 130 15.65 10.17 1.92
N GLU A 131 16.25 9.20 1.23
CA GLU A 131 16.36 9.19 -0.24
C GLU A 131 14.96 9.20 -0.89
N PHE A 132 14.09 8.26 -0.51
CA PHE A 132 12.71 8.18 -0.98
C PHE A 132 11.94 9.47 -0.66
N THR A 133 12.03 9.91 0.59
CA THR A 133 11.26 11.08 1.07
C THR A 133 11.69 12.34 0.35
N ASN A 134 12.99 12.62 0.23
CA ASN A 134 13.49 13.86 -0.38
C ASN A 134 13.07 14.02 -1.85
N ARG A 135 13.01 12.93 -2.62
CA ARG A 135 12.55 12.94 -4.02
C ARG A 135 11.11 13.45 -4.19
N LEU A 136 10.27 13.24 -3.17
CA LEU A 136 8.86 13.62 -3.15
C LEU A 136 8.60 14.99 -2.53
N LEU A 137 9.63 15.74 -2.14
CA LEU A 137 9.49 17.02 -1.49
C LEU A 137 9.71 18.19 -2.46
N PRO A 138 8.83 19.20 -2.49
CA PRO A 138 8.89 20.28 -3.47
C PRO A 138 10.11 21.20 -3.28
N ASP A 139 10.66 21.27 -2.07
CA ASP A 139 11.81 22.06 -1.64
C ASP A 139 13.15 21.35 -1.84
N LYS A 140 13.14 20.05 -2.17
CA LYS A 140 14.36 19.25 -2.34
C LYS A 140 14.41 18.58 -3.70
N GLY A 141 14.79 19.35 -4.72
CA GLY A 141 15.20 18.80 -6.02
C GLY A 141 14.07 18.41 -6.99
N ARG A 142 12.79 18.51 -6.59
CA ARG A 142 11.58 18.37 -7.45
C ARG A 142 11.51 17.13 -8.35
N GLN A 143 12.37 16.14 -8.14
CA GLN A 143 12.64 15.09 -9.12
C GLN A 143 11.40 14.24 -9.38
N ASP A 144 10.69 13.89 -8.31
CA ASP A 144 9.54 12.97 -8.34
C ASP A 144 8.26 13.57 -7.73
N TYR A 145 8.25 14.86 -7.34
CA TYR A 145 7.09 15.49 -6.70
C TYR A 145 5.82 15.43 -7.57
N TRP A 146 5.97 15.61 -8.88
CA TRP A 146 4.88 15.58 -9.86
C TRP A 146 4.13 14.23 -9.87
N ILE A 147 4.77 13.14 -9.40
CA ILE A 147 4.17 11.79 -9.35
C ILE A 147 3.06 11.70 -8.31
N ILE A 148 3.14 12.48 -7.23
CA ILE A 148 2.17 12.46 -6.12
C ILE A 148 1.33 13.74 -6.05
N GLU A 149 1.51 14.63 -7.03
CA GLU A 149 0.86 15.94 -7.06
C GLU A 149 -0.67 15.83 -7.25
N HIS A 150 -1.17 14.78 -7.89
CA HIS A 150 -2.60 14.53 -7.97
C HIS A 150 -3.24 14.09 -6.64
N ILE A 151 -2.45 13.71 -5.63
CA ILE A 151 -2.94 13.18 -4.35
C ILE A 151 -3.23 14.34 -3.37
N PRO A 152 -4.47 14.52 -2.90
CA PRO A 152 -4.86 15.63 -2.02
C PRO A 152 -4.09 15.72 -0.71
N THR A 153 -3.85 14.58 -0.06
CA THR A 153 -3.19 14.51 1.23
C THR A 153 -2.04 13.50 1.20
N VAL A 154 -0.82 13.99 1.40
CA VAL A 154 0.38 13.15 1.57
C VAL A 154 0.98 13.40 2.94
N LEU A 155 1.09 12.36 3.76
CA LEU A 155 1.54 12.43 5.13
C LEU A 155 2.81 11.61 5.32
N PHE A 156 3.82 12.23 5.89
CA PHE A 156 5.09 11.59 6.22
C PHE A 156 5.14 11.39 7.73
N TYR A 157 5.42 10.16 8.14
CA TYR A 157 5.48 9.76 9.54
C TYR A 157 6.87 9.24 9.90
N VAL A 158 7.28 9.51 11.13
CA VAL A 158 8.43 8.88 11.77
C VAL A 158 8.00 8.27 13.09
N THR A 159 8.44 7.06 13.38
CA THR A 159 8.27 6.40 14.67
C THR A 159 9.35 6.87 15.63
N ARG A 160 8.94 7.48 16.74
CA ARG A 160 9.82 7.85 17.86
C ARG A 160 9.19 7.30 19.14
N GLU A 161 9.99 6.66 19.99
CA GLU A 161 9.50 6.15 21.28
C GLU A 161 8.24 5.26 21.14
N ALA A 162 8.20 4.42 20.11
CA ALA A 162 7.06 3.57 19.75
C ALA A 162 5.74 4.32 19.40
N ARG A 163 5.81 5.61 19.06
CA ARG A 163 4.69 6.42 18.60
C ARG A 163 4.94 6.97 17.20
N LEU A 164 3.89 6.99 16.37
CA LEU A 164 3.92 7.61 15.05
C LEU A 164 3.71 9.12 15.19
N HIS A 165 4.66 9.89 14.64
CA HIS A 165 4.58 11.34 14.58
C HIS A 165 4.52 11.78 13.12
N VAL A 166 3.56 12.64 12.77
CA VAL A 166 3.56 13.32 11.48
C VAL A 166 4.72 14.30 11.47
N THR A 167 5.71 14.08 10.61
CA THR A 167 6.84 15.00 10.43
C THR A 167 6.54 16.04 9.36
N ARG A 168 5.73 15.67 8.36
CA ARG A 168 5.34 16.56 7.29
C ARG A 168 3.99 16.18 6.70
N ALA A 169 3.24 17.19 6.29
CA ALA A 169 1.98 17.02 5.58
C ALA A 169 1.98 17.91 4.34
N LEU A 170 1.72 17.31 3.19
CA LEU A 170 1.42 18.02 1.95
C LEU A 170 -0.09 17.93 1.78
N ARG A 171 -0.77 19.05 1.98
CA ARG A 171 -2.23 19.15 1.84
C ARG A 171 -2.52 20.12 0.72
N ARG A 172 -3.35 19.69 -0.22
CA ARG A 172 -3.84 20.56 -1.29
C ARG A 172 -5.23 21.06 -0.92
N HIS A 173 -5.47 22.32 -1.23
CA HIS A 173 -6.82 22.84 -1.22
C HIS A 173 -7.52 22.25 -2.44
N ILE A 174 -8.44 21.31 -2.24
CA ILE A 174 -9.41 20.96 -3.28
C ILE A 174 -10.41 22.12 -3.29
N PRO A 175 -10.51 22.92 -4.36
CA PRO A 175 -11.61 23.87 -4.47
C PRO A 175 -12.89 23.03 -4.53
N THR A 176 -13.79 23.22 -3.57
CA THR A 176 -15.15 22.68 -3.69
C THR A 176 -15.81 23.35 -4.89
N LEU A 177 -16.17 22.53 -5.89
CA LEU A 177 -17.07 22.93 -6.98
C LEU A 177 -18.47 23.21 -6.43
#